data_AF-A0A7X8ZDC3-F1
#
_entry.id   AF-A0A7X8ZDC3-F1
#
_cell.length_a   1.000
_cell.length_b   1.000
_cell.length_c   1.000
_cell.angle_alpha   90.00
_cell.angle_beta   90.00
_cell.angle_gamma   90.00
#
_symmetry.space_group_name_H-M   'P 1'
#
loop_
_entity.id
_entity.type
_entity.pdbx_description
1 polymer ?
#
loop_
_entity_poly.entity_id
_entity_poly.type
_entity_poly.pdbx_seq_one_letter_code
_entity_poly.pdbx_strand_id
1 'polypeptide(L)'
;EPRCFPDEISHGGWPLDDHHPGGFTHPGNPNHNGPVRAPYGIPYRALYSYNVENLFMAGRNISVTHIVLSSTRVMSTCALLGQAVGLAATLAVRHNLTPQQVYERQSDRLRNLAQLVELYMPNYVRQPLELSRAAELELNLSGETRAATADADVTPFRDPDLIRDGYDREVGDAVHGIDLVPGEAVTYKFPAPVDLRLIRIVWDSDLNRDSCSGHAGLKWLPMLCNRFTEGCVFGMPAIMARDFVVEYFCSDTCAESGTEAGWQPFLDIKDNHRRLYLQDCDVRTDRLRLRLTATWGAPAARLISFEPGAQSVMELLG
;
A
#
# COMPACT_ATOMS: atom_id res chain seq x y z
N GLU A 1 10.20 -15.92 18.87
CA GLU A 1 9.90 -15.48 17.49
C GLU A 1 8.45 -15.02 17.42
N PRO A 2 8.11 -14.04 16.56
CA PRO A 2 6.72 -13.66 16.35
C PRO A 2 5.94 -14.88 15.87
N ARG A 3 4.80 -15.17 16.50
CA ARG A 3 3.93 -16.27 16.07
C ARG A 3 3.26 -15.87 14.75
N CYS A 4 3.42 -16.69 13.72
CA CYS A 4 2.63 -16.56 12.50
C CYS A 4 1.21 -17.10 12.75
N PHE A 5 0.20 -16.34 12.32
CA PHE A 5 -1.20 -16.73 12.42
C PHE A 5 -1.78 -17.02 11.03
N PRO A 6 -2.51 -18.12 10.82
CA PRO A 6 -3.11 -18.45 9.52
C PRO A 6 -4.13 -17.40 9.03
N ASP A 7 -4.66 -16.61 9.96
CA ASP A 7 -5.67 -15.57 9.79
C ASP A 7 -5.16 -14.20 10.19
N GLU A 8 -3.85 -13.96 10.09
CA GLU A 8 -3.29 -12.62 10.23
C GLU A 8 -4.03 -11.64 9.31
N ILE A 9 -4.47 -10.53 9.87
CA ILE A 9 -5.20 -9.50 9.13
C ILE A 9 -4.68 -8.10 9.40
N SER A 10 -3.68 -7.96 10.28
CA SER A 10 -3.06 -6.69 10.64
C SER A 10 -1.78 -6.94 11.43
N HIS A 11 -1.18 -5.88 11.95
CA HIS A 11 0.03 -5.97 12.75
C HIS A 11 0.12 -4.89 13.83
N GLY A 12 0.92 -5.20 14.85
CA GLY A 12 1.41 -4.23 15.82
C GLY A 12 2.94 -4.20 15.82
N GLY A 13 3.50 -3.15 16.39
CA GLY A 13 4.96 -3.00 16.50
C GLY A 13 5.39 -1.96 17.54
N TRP A 14 4.43 -1.38 18.26
CA TRP A 14 4.73 -0.44 19.33
C TRP A 14 5.46 -1.16 20.47
N PRO A 15 6.51 -0.57 21.08
CA PRO A 15 7.10 -1.10 22.30
C PRO A 15 6.02 -1.36 23.36
N LEU A 16 6.24 -2.31 24.27
CA LEU A 16 5.36 -2.46 25.42
C LEU A 16 5.40 -1.16 26.24
N ASP A 17 4.23 -0.61 26.54
CA ASP A 17 4.04 0.58 27.36
C ASP A 17 2.99 0.22 28.42
N ASP A 18 3.46 -0.53 29.43
CA ASP A 18 2.64 -1.13 30.47
C ASP A 18 2.51 -0.19 31.67
N HIS A 19 1.28 0.13 32.06
CA HIS A 19 1.01 1.12 33.10
C HIS A 19 0.58 0.41 34.38
N HIS A 20 1.25 0.72 35.48
CA HIS A 20 0.87 0.17 36.78
C HIS A 20 -0.54 0.68 37.15
N PRO A 21 -1.46 -0.17 37.65
CA PRO A 21 -2.83 0.24 37.97
C PRO A 21 -2.94 1.37 38.99
N GLY A 22 -1.96 1.48 39.89
CA GLY A 22 -1.84 2.60 40.84
C GLY A 22 -1.51 3.96 40.19
N GLY A 23 -1.13 3.99 38.91
CA GLY A 23 -0.80 5.20 38.15
C GLY A 23 0.20 6.09 38.91
N PHE A 24 -0.12 7.39 39.00
CA PHE A 24 0.69 8.38 39.72
C PHE A 24 0.83 8.12 41.23
N THR A 25 0.01 7.24 41.81
CA THR A 25 0.08 6.89 43.24
C THR A 25 1.00 5.70 43.51
N HIS A 26 1.52 5.05 42.47
CA HIS A 26 2.46 3.96 42.63
C HIS A 26 3.83 4.49 43.14
N PRO A 27 4.39 3.95 44.23
CA PRO A 27 5.65 4.43 44.79
C PRO A 27 6.88 4.08 43.93
N GLY A 28 6.76 3.09 43.04
CA GLY A 28 7.80 2.70 42.08
C GLY A 28 7.64 3.40 40.73
N ASN A 29 8.27 2.85 39.70
CA ASN A 29 8.10 3.34 38.34
C ASN A 29 6.65 3.07 37.86
N PRO A 30 5.84 4.10 37.56
CA PRO A 30 4.43 3.90 37.17
C PRO A 30 4.27 3.26 35.79
N ASN A 31 5.35 3.17 35.01
CA ASN A 31 5.36 2.58 33.68
C ASN A 31 6.52 1.60 33.49
N HIS A 32 6.22 0.45 32.88
CA HIS A 32 7.22 -0.52 32.42
C HIS A 32 7.25 -0.55 30.90
N ASN A 33 8.35 -0.07 30.33
CA ASN A 33 8.55 -0.04 28.89
C ASN A 33 9.48 -1.18 28.46
N GLY A 34 9.05 -1.95 27.47
CA GLY A 34 9.79 -3.11 26.97
C GLY A 34 9.91 -3.09 25.45
N PRO A 35 11.07 -3.43 24.87
CA PRO A 35 11.20 -3.48 23.42
C PRO A 35 10.38 -4.62 22.82
N VAL A 36 9.77 -4.36 21.68
CA VAL A 36 9.24 -5.39 20.79
C VAL A 36 10.28 -5.61 19.69
N ARG A 37 10.73 -6.86 19.51
CA ARG A 37 11.88 -7.19 18.64
C ARG A 37 11.61 -6.99 17.15
N ALA A 38 10.36 -7.18 16.73
CA ALA A 38 9.91 -7.05 15.35
C ALA A 38 8.39 -6.81 15.33
N PRO A 39 7.83 -6.23 14.26
CA PRO A 39 6.39 -6.22 14.06
C PRO A 39 5.79 -7.63 14.22
N TYR A 40 4.62 -7.70 14.86
CA TYR A 40 3.91 -8.95 15.11
C TYR A 40 2.54 -8.93 14.44
N GLY A 41 2.12 -10.08 13.94
CA GLY A 41 0.79 -10.27 13.34
C GLY A 41 -0.33 -10.19 14.37
N ILE A 42 -1.45 -9.60 13.96
CA ILE A 42 -2.71 -9.61 14.71
C ILE A 42 -3.70 -10.48 13.93
N PRO A 43 -4.19 -11.59 14.53
CA PRO A 43 -5.13 -12.48 13.86
C PRO A 43 -6.54 -11.88 13.83
N TYR A 44 -7.28 -12.16 12.76
CA TYR A 44 -8.66 -11.69 12.57
C TYR A 44 -9.60 -12.15 13.69
N ARG A 45 -9.41 -13.35 14.24
CA ARG A 45 -10.22 -13.82 15.38
C ARG A 45 -10.10 -12.99 16.66
N ALA A 46 -9.13 -12.07 16.74
CA ALA A 46 -9.04 -11.11 17.85
C ALA A 46 -10.03 -9.94 17.70
N LEU A 47 -10.67 -9.78 16.54
CA LEU A 47 -11.44 -8.59 16.15
C LEU A 47 -12.96 -8.78 16.22
N TYR A 48 -13.46 -9.92 16.67
CA TYR A 48 -14.90 -10.15 16.84
C TYR A 48 -15.23 -10.84 18.17
N SER A 49 -16.48 -10.71 18.60
CA SER A 49 -16.95 -11.32 19.85
C SER A 49 -17.18 -12.82 19.69
N TYR A 50 -16.71 -13.60 20.66
CA TYR A 50 -16.95 -15.04 20.70
C TYR A 50 -18.42 -15.40 20.98
N ASN A 51 -19.16 -14.55 21.70
CA ASN A 51 -20.51 -14.86 22.19
C ASN A 51 -21.60 -13.87 21.75
N VAL A 52 -21.24 -12.80 21.03
CA VAL A 52 -22.21 -11.88 20.41
C VAL A 52 -22.00 -11.96 18.90
N GLU A 53 -22.93 -12.62 18.22
CA GLU A 53 -22.77 -13.08 16.84
C GLU A 53 -22.44 -11.96 15.84
N ASN A 54 -23.03 -10.78 16.00
CA ASN A 54 -22.86 -9.64 15.08
C ASN A 54 -22.13 -8.45 15.76
N LEU A 55 -21.01 -8.73 16.42
CA LEU A 55 -20.21 -7.70 17.10
C LEU A 55 -18.74 -7.77 16.73
N PHE A 56 -18.29 -6.77 15.98
CA PHE A 56 -16.86 -6.48 15.78
C PHE A 56 -16.30 -5.63 16.93
N MET A 57 -15.02 -5.82 17.19
CA MET A 57 -14.21 -5.05 18.12
C MET A 57 -12.95 -4.62 17.37
N ALA A 58 -12.85 -3.33 17.03
CA ALA A 58 -11.71 -2.75 16.34
C ALA A 58 -11.04 -1.70 17.22
N GLY A 59 -9.75 -1.87 17.51
CA GLY A 59 -8.96 -0.93 18.31
C GLY A 59 -8.74 -1.38 19.75
N ARG A 60 -9.04 -0.53 20.73
CA ARG A 60 -8.68 -0.81 22.15
C ARG A 60 -9.52 -1.89 22.82
N ASN A 61 -10.64 -2.28 22.21
CA ASN A 61 -11.57 -3.28 22.72
C ASN A 61 -11.32 -4.69 22.12
N ILE A 62 -10.24 -4.89 21.35
CA ILE A 62 -9.91 -6.19 20.76
C ILE A 62 -9.59 -7.24 21.83
N SER A 63 -9.75 -8.51 21.46
CA SER A 63 -9.47 -9.63 22.36
C SER A 63 -7.97 -9.91 22.47
N VAL A 64 -7.33 -9.36 23.51
CA VAL A 64 -5.91 -9.55 23.82
C VAL A 64 -5.69 -9.60 25.34
N THR A 65 -4.54 -10.13 25.76
CA THR A 65 -4.13 -10.03 27.17
C THR A 65 -3.74 -8.60 27.54
N HIS A 66 -3.75 -8.28 28.83
CA HIS A 66 -3.31 -6.97 29.35
C HIS A 66 -1.95 -6.54 28.80
N ILE A 67 -0.98 -7.45 28.79
CA ILE A 67 0.38 -7.16 28.31
C ILE A 67 0.38 -6.84 26.82
N VAL A 68 -0.36 -7.57 25.99
CA VAL A 68 -0.43 -7.28 24.54
C VAL A 68 -1.18 -5.97 24.29
N LEU A 69 -2.22 -5.67 25.08
CA LEU A 69 -2.95 -4.40 24.99
C LEU A 69 -2.04 -3.18 25.22
N SER A 70 -1.00 -3.32 26.05
CA SER A 70 0.01 -2.26 26.27
C SER A 70 0.70 -1.80 24.98
N SER A 71 0.72 -2.66 23.94
CA SER A 71 1.29 -2.38 22.62
C SER A 71 0.21 -2.13 21.56
N THR A 72 -0.85 -2.93 21.50
CA THR A 72 -1.84 -2.84 20.40
C THR A 72 -2.78 -1.65 20.50
N ARG A 73 -2.91 -1.02 21.68
CA ARG A 73 -3.88 0.07 21.94
C ARG A 73 -3.56 1.40 21.27
N VAL A 74 -2.40 1.54 20.65
CA VAL A 74 -1.93 2.79 20.04
C VAL A 74 -2.67 3.12 18.75
N MET A 75 -2.75 4.40 18.41
CA MET A 75 -3.69 4.88 17.38
C MET A 75 -3.41 4.35 15.98
N SER A 76 -2.13 4.21 15.60
CA SER A 76 -1.78 3.62 14.31
C SER A 76 -2.24 2.18 14.19
N THR A 77 -2.02 1.35 15.23
CA THR A 77 -2.53 -0.03 15.24
C THR A 77 -4.05 -0.04 15.22
N CYS A 78 -4.73 0.75 16.06
CA CYS A 78 -6.19 0.84 16.05
C CYS A 78 -6.76 1.23 14.68
N ALA A 79 -6.11 2.15 13.95
CA ALA A 79 -6.53 2.55 12.62
C ALA A 79 -6.47 1.38 11.62
N LEU A 80 -5.39 0.60 11.64
CA LEU A 80 -5.25 -0.60 10.81
C LEU A 80 -6.30 -1.67 11.15
N LEU A 81 -6.62 -1.84 12.43
CA LEU A 81 -7.67 -2.77 12.87
C LEU A 81 -9.06 -2.32 12.40
N GLY A 82 -9.31 -1.00 12.39
CA GLY A 82 -10.51 -0.42 11.81
C GLY A 82 -10.64 -0.71 10.31
N GLN A 83 -9.55 -0.57 9.56
CA GLN A 83 -9.52 -0.90 8.13
C GLN A 83 -9.79 -2.40 7.89
N ALA A 84 -9.15 -3.28 8.67
CA ALA A 84 -9.38 -4.73 8.60
C ALA A 84 -10.85 -5.10 8.86
N VAL A 85 -11.44 -4.54 9.91
CA VAL A 85 -12.86 -4.77 10.24
C VAL A 85 -13.78 -4.19 9.18
N GLY A 86 -13.46 -3.03 8.59
CA GLY A 86 -14.24 -2.45 7.50
C GLY A 86 -14.37 -3.40 6.31
N LEU A 87 -13.24 -3.97 5.85
CA LEU A 87 -13.23 -4.96 4.77
C LEU A 87 -14.02 -6.22 5.14
N ALA A 88 -13.80 -6.73 6.36
CA ALA A 88 -14.51 -7.92 6.82
C ALA A 88 -16.02 -7.70 6.95
N ALA A 89 -16.45 -6.51 7.38
CA ALA A 89 -17.85 -6.13 7.44
C ALA A 89 -18.47 -6.03 6.03
N THR A 90 -17.73 -5.53 5.04
CA THR A 90 -18.18 -5.54 3.64
C THR A 90 -18.45 -6.97 3.15
N LEU A 91 -17.54 -7.91 3.41
CA LEU A 91 -17.73 -9.32 3.07
C LEU A 91 -18.90 -9.94 3.86
N ALA A 92 -19.02 -9.63 5.15
CA ALA A 92 -20.09 -10.10 6.00
C ALA A 92 -21.47 -9.70 5.44
N VAL A 93 -21.67 -8.42 5.12
CA VAL A 93 -22.93 -7.91 4.57
C VAL A 93 -23.22 -8.52 3.20
N ARG A 94 -22.23 -8.56 2.30
CA ARG A 94 -22.43 -9.03 0.93
C ARG A 94 -22.81 -10.51 0.87
N HIS A 95 -22.19 -11.33 1.71
CA HIS A 95 -22.38 -12.78 1.73
C HIS A 95 -23.38 -13.25 2.79
N ASN A 96 -24.04 -12.31 3.49
CA ASN A 96 -24.92 -12.59 4.63
C ASN A 96 -24.27 -13.52 5.68
N LEU A 97 -23.04 -13.16 6.06
CA LEU A 97 -22.21 -13.90 7.02
C LEU A 97 -22.07 -13.11 8.33
N THR A 98 -21.88 -13.83 9.42
CA THR A 98 -21.40 -13.25 10.68
C THR A 98 -19.89 -12.98 10.62
N PRO A 99 -19.34 -12.11 11.48
CA PRO A 99 -17.90 -11.98 11.70
C PRO A 99 -17.15 -13.32 11.80
N GLN A 100 -17.66 -14.25 12.59
CA GLN A 100 -17.06 -15.59 12.72
C GLN A 100 -17.12 -16.37 11.41
N GLN A 101 -18.23 -16.30 10.67
CA GLN A 101 -18.33 -17.01 9.39
C GLN A 101 -17.44 -16.41 8.30
N VAL A 102 -17.10 -15.11 8.37
CA VAL A 102 -16.06 -14.52 7.50
C VAL A 102 -14.71 -15.17 7.78
N TYR A 103 -14.34 -15.40 9.05
CA TYR A 103 -13.14 -16.17 9.40
C TYR A 103 -13.19 -17.60 8.81
N GLU A 104 -14.28 -18.31 9.02
CA GLU A 104 -14.40 -19.72 8.64
C GLU A 104 -14.45 -19.94 7.12
N ARG A 105 -15.03 -18.99 6.36
CA ARG A 105 -15.39 -19.20 4.95
C ARG A 105 -14.70 -18.26 3.97
N GLN A 106 -14.19 -17.13 4.45
CA GLN A 106 -13.68 -16.04 3.59
C GLN A 106 -12.29 -15.53 4.01
N SER A 107 -11.55 -16.23 4.89
CA SER A 107 -10.25 -15.77 5.40
C SER A 107 -9.25 -15.43 4.30
N ASP A 108 -9.10 -16.29 3.29
CA ASP A 108 -8.15 -16.05 2.19
C ASP A 108 -8.58 -14.85 1.34
N ARG A 109 -9.88 -14.71 1.05
CA ARG A 109 -10.43 -13.57 0.31
C ARG A 109 -10.23 -12.27 1.10
N LEU A 110 -10.52 -12.28 2.40
CA LEU A 110 -10.32 -11.14 3.27
C LEU A 110 -8.85 -10.71 3.31
N ARG A 111 -7.91 -11.66 3.46
CA ARG A 111 -6.47 -11.37 3.44
C ARG A 111 -6.02 -10.77 2.10
N ASN A 112 -6.44 -11.37 0.98
CA ASN A 112 -6.08 -10.89 -0.35
C ASN A 112 -6.61 -9.47 -0.60
N LEU A 113 -7.87 -9.20 -0.22
CA LEU A 113 -8.45 -7.86 -0.30
C LEU A 113 -7.73 -6.86 0.61
N ALA A 114 -7.39 -7.26 1.83
CA ALA A 114 -6.66 -6.42 2.77
C ALA A 114 -5.28 -6.02 2.23
N GLN A 115 -4.53 -6.97 1.68
CA GLN A 115 -3.25 -6.66 1.02
C GLN A 115 -3.44 -5.81 -0.25
N LEU A 116 -4.51 -6.04 -1.03
CA LEU A 116 -4.83 -5.22 -2.20
C LEU A 116 -4.99 -3.73 -1.85
N VAL A 117 -5.57 -3.43 -0.68
CA VAL A 117 -5.73 -2.07 -0.14
C VAL A 117 -4.65 -1.67 0.88
N GLU A 118 -3.44 -2.22 0.72
CA GLU A 118 -2.23 -1.85 1.48
C GLU A 118 -2.25 -2.13 3.00
N LEU A 119 -3.08 -3.08 3.44
CA LEU A 119 -3.04 -3.56 4.82
C LEU A 119 -1.93 -4.61 4.96
N TYR A 120 -0.78 -4.15 5.46
CA TYR A 120 0.43 -4.95 5.62
C TYR A 120 0.36 -6.00 6.72
N MET A 121 1.01 -7.13 6.46
CA MET A 121 1.06 -8.31 7.30
C MET A 121 2.51 -8.83 7.31
N PRO A 122 3.24 -8.73 8.45
CA PRO A 122 4.65 -9.10 8.54
C PRO A 122 4.97 -10.53 8.10
N ASN A 123 4.01 -11.45 8.19
CA ASN A 123 4.24 -12.86 7.88
C ASN A 123 3.68 -13.30 6.52
N TYR A 124 3.15 -12.36 5.73
CA TYR A 124 2.53 -12.67 4.43
C TYR A 124 3.02 -11.72 3.33
N VAL A 125 3.63 -12.32 2.31
CA VAL A 125 3.92 -11.63 1.05
C VAL A 125 2.67 -11.64 0.19
N ARG A 126 2.33 -10.51 -0.40
CA ARG A 126 1.17 -10.42 -1.29
C ARG A 126 1.46 -11.15 -2.60
N GLN A 127 0.45 -11.82 -3.15
CA GLN A 127 0.55 -12.32 -4.52
C GLN A 127 0.07 -11.23 -5.49
N PRO A 128 0.91 -10.82 -6.46
CA PRO A 128 0.47 -9.90 -7.51
C PRO A 128 -0.70 -10.47 -8.32
N LEU A 129 -1.50 -9.58 -8.89
CA LEU A 129 -2.66 -9.94 -9.72
C LEU A 129 -2.23 -10.85 -10.88
N GLU A 130 -3.12 -11.75 -11.29
CA GLU A 130 -2.81 -12.81 -12.26
C GLU A 130 -2.26 -12.26 -13.58
N LEU A 131 -2.88 -11.21 -14.13
CA LEU A 131 -2.43 -10.59 -15.37
C LEU A 131 -1.03 -9.96 -15.23
N SER A 132 -0.70 -9.38 -14.06
CA SER A 132 0.65 -8.85 -13.79
C SER A 132 1.71 -9.96 -13.78
N ARG A 133 1.38 -11.13 -13.21
CA ARG A 133 2.30 -12.28 -13.15
C ARG A 133 2.49 -12.98 -14.49
N ALA A 134 1.44 -13.02 -15.31
CA ALA A 134 1.43 -13.74 -16.59
C ALA A 134 2.05 -12.96 -17.76
N ALA A 135 2.17 -11.63 -17.63
CA ALA A 135 2.62 -10.75 -18.71
C ALA A 135 4.14 -10.55 -18.72
N GLU A 136 4.65 -10.24 -19.92
CA GLU A 136 6.00 -9.69 -20.09
C GLU A 136 5.99 -8.22 -19.67
N LEU A 137 7.05 -7.79 -18.99
CA LEU A 137 7.20 -6.42 -18.50
C LEU A 137 8.44 -5.78 -19.13
N GLU A 138 8.25 -4.64 -19.78
CA GLU A 138 9.31 -3.88 -20.43
C GLU A 138 9.46 -2.50 -19.79
N LEU A 139 10.70 -2.05 -19.59
CA LEU A 139 11.01 -0.66 -19.23
C LEU A 139 11.37 0.13 -20.48
N ASN A 140 10.54 1.12 -20.80
CA ASN A 140 10.79 2.07 -21.88
C ASN A 140 11.56 3.27 -21.31
N LEU A 141 12.89 3.15 -21.29
CA LEU A 141 13.80 4.15 -20.74
C LEU A 141 14.17 5.21 -21.80
N SER A 142 14.32 6.47 -21.39
CA SER A 142 14.83 7.51 -22.28
C SER A 142 16.35 7.41 -22.39
N GLY A 143 16.88 7.58 -23.61
CA GLY A 143 18.32 7.47 -23.89
C GLY A 143 19.18 8.51 -23.15
N GLU A 144 18.58 9.63 -22.74
CA GLU A 144 19.23 10.73 -22.02
C GLU A 144 19.60 10.35 -20.56
N THR A 145 18.93 9.36 -19.96
CA THR A 145 19.13 8.98 -18.55
C THR A 145 20.37 8.10 -18.33
N ARG A 146 20.98 7.52 -19.38
CA ARG A 146 22.32 6.90 -19.23
C ARG A 146 23.40 7.93 -18.87
N ALA A 147 23.16 9.21 -19.13
CA ALA A 147 24.09 10.30 -18.87
C ALA A 147 23.66 11.22 -17.70
N ALA A 148 22.36 11.31 -17.40
CA ALA A 148 21.84 12.17 -16.33
C ALA A 148 22.06 11.64 -14.89
N THR A 149 22.53 10.40 -14.73
CA THR A 149 22.98 9.86 -13.43
C THR A 149 24.44 10.23 -13.09
N ALA A 150 25.03 11.17 -13.84
CA ALA A 150 26.40 11.62 -13.65
C ALA A 150 26.57 12.64 -12.49
N ASP A 151 25.47 13.13 -11.89
CA ASP A 151 25.52 13.71 -10.54
C ASP A 151 25.39 12.57 -9.51
N ALA A 152 26.50 12.32 -8.83
CA ALA A 152 26.81 11.13 -8.05
C ALA A 152 25.97 10.98 -6.76
N ASP A 153 25.26 9.85 -6.63
CA ASP A 153 25.43 8.89 -5.52
C ASP A 153 24.31 7.83 -5.43
N VAL A 154 23.24 7.92 -6.24
CA VAL A 154 22.16 6.92 -6.22
C VAL A 154 21.96 6.32 -7.60
N THR A 155 22.33 5.05 -7.75
CA THR A 155 21.97 4.25 -8.93
C THR A 155 20.47 3.96 -8.86
N PRO A 156 19.67 4.34 -9.88
CA PRO A 156 18.23 4.11 -9.83
C PRO A 156 17.92 2.61 -9.85
N PHE A 157 16.85 2.22 -9.17
CA PHE A 157 16.39 0.84 -9.18
C PHE A 157 15.58 0.57 -10.46
N ARG A 158 16.03 -0.37 -11.27
CA ARG A 158 15.54 -0.58 -12.65
C ARG A 158 15.21 -2.04 -12.97
N ASP A 159 15.12 -2.92 -11.99
CA ASP A 159 14.66 -4.28 -12.23
C ASP A 159 13.12 -4.27 -12.30
N PRO A 160 12.50 -4.53 -13.47
CA PRO A 160 11.04 -4.49 -13.61
C PRO A 160 10.33 -5.52 -12.72
N ASP A 161 10.99 -6.59 -12.27
CA ASP A 161 10.33 -7.56 -11.39
C ASP A 161 10.05 -7.02 -9.98
N LEU A 162 10.72 -5.92 -9.58
CA LEU A 162 10.52 -5.27 -8.29
C LEU A 162 9.14 -4.65 -8.11
N ILE A 163 8.39 -4.36 -9.19
CA ILE A 163 7.01 -3.85 -9.06
C ILE A 163 5.95 -4.95 -8.93
N ARG A 164 6.39 -6.21 -8.94
CA ARG A 164 5.55 -7.42 -8.82
C ARG A 164 6.14 -8.45 -7.85
N ASP A 165 6.94 -8.00 -6.89
CA ASP A 165 7.56 -8.87 -5.88
C ASP A 165 6.65 -9.15 -4.66
N GLY A 166 5.52 -8.44 -4.56
CA GLY A 166 4.54 -8.60 -3.49
C GLY A 166 4.75 -7.71 -2.26
N TYR A 167 5.72 -6.79 -2.30
CA TYR A 167 5.99 -5.84 -1.23
C TYR A 167 5.63 -4.41 -1.62
N ASP A 168 4.61 -3.86 -0.95
CA ASP A 168 4.16 -2.48 -1.20
C ASP A 168 4.87 -1.43 -0.33
N ARG A 169 6.03 -1.76 0.25
CA ARG A 169 6.80 -0.90 1.17
C ARG A 169 8.21 -1.43 1.39
N GLU A 170 9.09 -0.61 1.93
CA GLU A 170 10.40 -1.02 2.43
C GLU A 170 10.26 -2.00 3.62
N VAL A 171 10.95 -3.14 3.54
CA VAL A 171 11.01 -4.15 4.59
C VAL A 171 12.46 -4.55 4.82
N GLY A 172 13.01 -4.13 5.96
CA GLY A 172 14.45 -4.30 6.22
C GLY A 172 15.29 -3.49 5.23
N ASP A 173 16.36 -4.10 4.74
CA ASP A 173 17.27 -3.47 3.76
C ASP A 173 16.92 -3.85 2.30
N ALA A 174 15.80 -4.55 2.08
CA ALA A 174 15.37 -4.95 0.75
C ALA A 174 14.81 -3.76 -0.02
N VAL A 175 15.21 -3.68 -1.29
CA VAL A 175 14.73 -2.67 -2.23
C VAL A 175 13.48 -3.21 -2.92
N HIS A 176 12.45 -2.37 -2.99
CA HIS A 176 11.19 -2.67 -3.67
C HIS A 176 10.82 -1.51 -4.61
N GLY A 177 10.15 -1.84 -5.70
CA GLY A 177 9.81 -0.89 -6.75
C GLY A 177 10.97 -0.46 -7.66
N ILE A 178 10.62 0.34 -8.67
CA ILE A 178 11.54 0.92 -9.64
C ILE A 178 11.47 2.44 -9.59
N ASP A 179 12.58 3.10 -9.90
CA ASP A 179 12.61 4.53 -10.12
C ASP A 179 12.29 4.82 -11.59
N LEU A 180 11.42 5.80 -11.85
CA LEU A 180 11.11 6.32 -13.19
C LEU A 180 11.44 7.80 -13.24
N VAL A 181 12.07 8.25 -14.32
CA VAL A 181 12.28 9.68 -14.63
C VAL A 181 11.14 10.16 -15.53
N PRO A 182 10.70 11.43 -15.43
CA PRO A 182 9.69 11.97 -16.35
C PRO A 182 10.01 11.68 -17.82
N GLY A 183 9.05 11.12 -18.54
CA GLY A 183 9.18 10.64 -19.92
C GLY A 183 9.36 9.12 -20.03
N GLU A 184 9.86 8.46 -18.99
CA GLU A 184 10.01 7.00 -18.96
C GLU A 184 8.70 6.30 -18.64
N ALA A 185 8.61 5.04 -19.06
CA ALA A 185 7.41 4.23 -18.87
C ALA A 185 7.72 2.77 -18.56
N VAL A 186 6.74 2.10 -17.95
CA VAL A 186 6.70 0.65 -17.79
C VAL A 186 5.51 0.09 -18.56
N THR A 187 5.75 -0.95 -19.36
CA THR A 187 4.76 -1.53 -20.28
C THR A 187 4.60 -3.02 -20.04
N TYR A 188 3.37 -3.44 -19.78
CA TYR A 188 2.95 -4.83 -19.88
C TYR A 188 2.65 -5.20 -21.34
N LYS A 189 3.16 -6.35 -21.77
CA LYS A 189 2.81 -7.02 -23.03
C LYS A 189 2.17 -8.37 -22.72
N PHE A 190 0.94 -8.55 -23.19
CA PHE A 190 0.22 -9.80 -23.07
C PHE A 190 0.43 -10.66 -24.33
N PRO A 191 0.53 -11.99 -24.21
CA PRO A 191 0.65 -12.88 -25.38
C PRO A 191 -0.53 -12.81 -26.36
N ALA A 192 -1.70 -12.37 -25.87
CA ALA A 192 -2.91 -12.14 -26.63
C ALA A 192 -3.76 -11.04 -25.94
N PRO A 193 -4.72 -10.40 -26.62
CA PRO A 193 -5.60 -9.42 -26.00
C PRO A 193 -6.36 -10.00 -24.80
N VAL A 194 -6.28 -9.33 -23.65
CA VAL A 194 -6.94 -9.70 -22.39
C VAL A 194 -8.03 -8.69 -22.04
N ASP A 195 -9.03 -9.14 -21.27
CA ASP A 195 -10.03 -8.25 -20.67
C ASP A 195 -9.47 -7.72 -19.35
N LEU A 196 -9.10 -6.45 -19.36
CA LEU A 196 -8.61 -5.72 -18.20
C LEU A 196 -9.81 -5.14 -17.44
N ARG A 197 -9.92 -5.50 -16.16
CA ARG A 197 -11.02 -5.10 -15.27
C ARG A 197 -10.58 -4.22 -14.11
N LEU A 198 -9.29 -4.21 -13.80
CA LEU A 198 -8.72 -3.46 -12.70
C LEU A 198 -7.30 -3.01 -13.02
N ILE A 199 -6.97 -1.79 -12.58
CA ILE A 199 -5.60 -1.29 -12.53
C ILE A 199 -5.29 -0.88 -11.11
N ARG A 200 -4.25 -1.48 -10.54
CA ARG A 200 -3.69 -1.11 -9.24
C ARG A 200 -2.35 -0.42 -9.44
N ILE A 201 -2.14 0.71 -8.75
CA ILE A 201 -0.86 1.44 -8.76
C ILE A 201 -0.53 1.83 -7.33
N VAL A 202 0.72 1.61 -6.92
CA VAL A 202 1.28 2.09 -5.65
C VAL A 202 2.53 2.91 -5.96
N TRP A 203 2.48 4.20 -5.66
CA TRP A 203 3.65 5.06 -5.66
C TRP A 203 4.31 5.05 -4.28
N ASP A 204 5.60 5.36 -4.21
CA ASP A 204 6.23 5.57 -2.91
C ASP A 204 5.87 6.95 -2.36
N SER A 205 4.96 6.94 -1.39
CA SER A 205 4.64 8.09 -0.54
C SER A 205 5.70 8.37 0.54
N ASP A 206 6.88 7.75 0.48
CA ASP A 206 8.00 7.99 1.39
C ASP A 206 7.58 7.81 2.86
N LEU A 207 7.25 6.56 3.21
CA LEU A 207 6.75 6.24 4.56
C LEU A 207 7.74 6.66 5.66
N ASN A 208 9.03 6.70 5.34
CA ASN A 208 10.12 7.14 6.21
C ASN A 208 10.33 8.67 6.23
N ARG A 209 9.67 9.40 5.31
CA ARG A 209 9.68 10.87 5.18
C ARG A 209 11.09 11.43 4.97
N ASP A 210 11.91 10.73 4.20
CA ASP A 210 13.30 11.12 3.92
C ASP A 210 13.43 12.20 2.85
N SER A 211 12.44 12.27 1.95
CA SER A 211 12.36 13.17 0.81
C SER A 211 11.23 14.20 0.92
N CYS A 212 10.41 14.17 1.98
CA CYS A 212 9.33 15.13 2.19
C CYS A 212 9.87 16.56 2.19
N SER A 213 9.38 17.38 1.25
CA SER A 213 9.65 18.82 1.27
C SER A 213 9.03 19.44 2.53
N GLY A 214 9.76 20.26 3.28
CA GLY A 214 9.21 20.91 4.47
C GLY A 214 10.10 20.88 5.72
N HIS A 215 9.48 21.14 6.86
CA HIS A 215 10.22 21.27 8.13
C HIS A 215 10.71 19.92 8.65
N ALA A 216 12.04 19.74 8.80
CA ALA A 216 12.68 18.48 9.18
C ALA A 216 12.11 17.82 10.46
N GLY A 217 11.66 18.63 11.43
CA GLY A 217 11.00 18.14 12.65
C GLY A 217 9.69 17.38 12.42
N LEU A 218 9.02 17.57 11.27
CA LEU A 218 7.78 16.88 10.94
C LEU A 218 7.98 15.41 10.54
N LYS A 219 9.22 14.99 10.26
CA LYS A 219 9.56 13.57 10.10
C LYS A 219 9.12 12.74 11.33
N TRP A 220 9.26 13.31 12.52
CA TRP A 220 9.01 12.64 13.80
C TRP A 220 7.69 13.01 14.48
N LEU A 221 6.91 13.91 13.87
CA LEU A 221 5.63 14.40 14.42
C LEU A 221 4.47 13.90 13.54
N PRO A 222 4.00 12.65 13.72
CA PRO A 222 2.92 12.08 12.91
C PRO A 222 1.55 12.68 13.23
N MET A 223 1.38 13.32 14.39
CA MET A 223 0.15 14.00 14.79
C MET A 223 0.39 15.50 14.99
N LEU A 224 -0.08 16.30 14.04
CA LEU A 224 -0.08 17.77 14.12
C LEU A 224 -1.18 18.25 15.08
N CYS A 225 -1.07 17.92 16.36
CA CYS A 225 -2.00 18.45 17.38
C CYS A 225 -1.69 19.91 17.75
N ASN A 226 -0.49 20.40 17.41
CA ASN A 226 -0.09 21.80 17.52
C ASN A 226 0.42 22.28 16.15
N ARG A 227 -0.23 23.29 15.55
CA ARG A 227 0.33 23.97 14.39
C ARG A 227 1.34 25.00 14.89
N PHE A 228 2.59 24.91 14.44
CA PHE A 228 3.52 26.03 14.61
C PHE A 228 2.96 27.26 13.90
N THR A 229 3.18 28.44 14.49
CA THR A 229 2.52 29.68 14.07
C THR A 229 2.94 30.15 12.67
N GLU A 230 4.14 29.82 12.19
CA GLU A 230 4.63 30.09 10.82
C GLU A 230 5.66 29.03 10.36
N GLY A 231 5.80 28.82 9.04
CA GLY A 231 6.93 28.09 8.43
C GLY A 231 6.90 26.55 8.48
N CYS A 232 5.90 25.93 9.10
CA CYS A 232 5.81 24.47 9.20
C CYS A 232 4.89 23.89 8.12
N VAL A 233 5.40 23.83 6.88
CA VAL A 233 4.72 23.16 5.77
C VAL A 233 5.16 21.70 5.75
N PHE A 234 4.20 20.77 5.71
CA PHE A 234 4.44 19.38 5.32
C PHE A 234 4.13 19.29 3.83
N GLY A 235 5.16 19.31 3.01
CA GLY A 235 5.05 19.18 1.57
C GLY A 235 4.97 17.72 1.14
N MET A 236 4.73 17.53 -0.14
CA MET A 236 4.62 16.19 -0.71
C MET A 236 5.98 15.49 -0.75
N PRO A 237 6.01 14.15 -0.62
CA PRO A 237 7.20 13.35 -0.87
C PRO A 237 7.79 13.65 -2.26
N ALA A 238 9.04 14.10 -2.32
CA ALA A 238 9.65 14.51 -3.59
C ALA A 238 9.75 13.35 -4.58
N ILE A 239 9.90 12.11 -4.08
CA ILE A 239 10.00 10.85 -4.84
C ILE A 239 8.66 10.25 -5.27
N MET A 240 7.53 10.93 -5.01
CA MET A 240 6.23 10.46 -5.48
C MET A 240 5.93 11.06 -6.87
N ALA A 241 5.21 10.32 -7.71
CA ALA A 241 4.72 10.84 -8.97
C ALA A 241 3.71 11.95 -8.70
N ARG A 242 3.93 13.13 -9.31
CA ARG A 242 2.96 14.23 -9.32
C ARG A 242 2.01 14.08 -10.50
N ASP A 243 2.55 13.87 -11.69
CA ASP A 243 1.76 13.74 -12.92
C ASP A 243 2.16 12.44 -13.64
N PHE A 244 1.19 11.61 -14.01
CA PHE A 244 1.43 10.37 -14.75
C PHE A 244 0.22 9.98 -15.59
N VAL A 245 0.46 9.16 -16.61
CA VAL A 245 -0.58 8.68 -17.53
C VAL A 245 -0.56 7.16 -17.59
N VAL A 246 -1.72 6.54 -17.59
CA VAL A 246 -1.92 5.12 -17.90
C VAL A 246 -2.60 5.01 -19.24
N GLU A 247 -2.06 4.20 -20.14
CA GLU A 247 -2.48 4.08 -21.53
C GLU A 247 -2.63 2.61 -21.89
N TYR A 248 -3.59 2.28 -22.75
CA TYR A 248 -3.75 0.94 -23.31
C TYR A 248 -3.61 0.99 -24.83
N PHE A 249 -3.19 -0.12 -25.43
CA PHE A 249 -3.08 -0.22 -26.88
C PHE A 249 -4.38 -0.72 -27.50
N CYS A 250 -4.84 -0.07 -28.57
CA CYS A 250 -5.95 -0.48 -29.40
C CYS A 250 -5.55 -0.41 -30.87
N SER A 251 -5.63 -1.53 -31.59
CA SER A 251 -5.30 -1.60 -33.02
C SER A 251 -6.33 -0.91 -33.92
N ASP A 252 -7.56 -0.76 -33.41
CA ASP A 252 -8.74 -0.44 -34.23
C ASP A 252 -9.10 1.06 -34.18
N THR A 253 -8.36 1.87 -33.40
CA THR A 253 -8.59 3.32 -33.28
C THR A 253 -7.55 4.13 -34.05
N CYS A 254 -8.02 5.08 -34.86
CA CYS A 254 -7.18 6.11 -35.46
C CYS A 254 -6.58 6.99 -34.34
N ALA A 255 -5.31 7.36 -34.45
CA ALA A 255 -4.63 8.21 -33.47
C ALA A 255 -5.39 9.53 -33.24
N GLU A 256 -5.68 9.88 -31.99
CA GLU A 256 -6.11 11.24 -31.64
C GLU A 256 -4.89 12.17 -31.67
N SER A 257 -5.09 13.45 -32.01
CA SER A 257 -4.01 14.42 -32.12
C SER A 257 -3.20 14.52 -30.83
N GLY A 258 -1.93 14.13 -30.87
CA GLY A 258 -1.02 14.17 -29.72
C GLY A 258 -0.79 12.84 -29.01
N THR A 259 -1.40 11.74 -29.48
CA THR A 259 -1.13 10.37 -28.99
C THR A 259 -0.23 9.60 -29.96
N GLU A 260 0.65 8.75 -29.42
CA GLU A 260 1.38 7.77 -30.22
C GLU A 260 0.36 6.82 -30.86
N ALA A 261 0.52 6.51 -32.15
CA ALA A 261 -0.48 5.76 -32.90
C ALA A 261 -0.83 4.42 -32.22
N GLY A 262 -2.13 4.20 -31.97
CA GLY A 262 -2.66 3.01 -31.31
C GLY A 262 -2.69 3.05 -29.78
N TRP A 263 -2.07 4.04 -29.11
CA TRP A 263 -2.19 4.22 -27.67
C TRP A 263 -3.37 5.12 -27.31
N GLN A 264 -4.19 4.70 -26.35
CA GLN A 264 -5.34 5.42 -25.85
C GLN A 264 -5.16 5.72 -24.36
N PRO A 265 -5.41 6.96 -23.90
CA PRO A 265 -5.34 7.27 -22.48
C PRO A 265 -6.48 6.58 -21.71
N PHE A 266 -6.13 5.97 -20.58
CA PHE A 266 -7.09 5.42 -19.62
C PHE A 266 -7.18 6.29 -18.35
N LEU A 267 -6.02 6.69 -17.81
CA LEU A 267 -5.92 7.66 -16.71
C LEU A 267 -4.92 8.74 -17.09
N ASP A 268 -5.28 10.01 -16.90
CA ASP A 268 -4.36 11.15 -16.92
C ASP A 268 -4.44 11.85 -15.58
N ILE A 269 -3.47 11.58 -14.72
CA ILE A 269 -3.41 12.12 -13.35
C ILE A 269 -2.50 13.34 -13.36
N LYS A 270 -3.03 14.44 -12.84
CA LYS A 270 -2.30 15.67 -12.52
C LYS A 270 -2.39 15.95 -11.03
N ASP A 271 -1.33 16.53 -10.46
CA ASP A 271 -1.28 16.95 -9.06
C ASP A 271 -1.64 15.82 -8.08
N ASN A 272 -0.99 14.66 -8.21
CA ASN A 272 -1.29 13.47 -7.44
C ASN A 272 -0.92 13.62 -5.95
N HIS A 273 -1.90 13.40 -5.07
CA HIS A 273 -1.73 13.31 -3.61
C HIS A 273 -2.03 11.92 -3.03
N ARG A 274 -2.12 10.89 -3.89
CA ARG A 274 -2.51 9.52 -3.53
C ARG A 274 -1.35 8.55 -3.75
N ARG A 275 -1.14 7.69 -2.75
CA ARG A 275 -0.21 6.55 -2.83
C ARG A 275 -0.79 5.44 -3.70
N LEU A 276 -2.01 5.02 -3.37
CA LEU A 276 -2.72 3.91 -3.99
C LEU A 276 -3.79 4.39 -4.98
N TYR A 277 -3.78 3.79 -6.16
CA TYR A 277 -4.90 3.76 -7.08
C TYR A 277 -5.40 2.34 -7.20
N LEU A 278 -6.72 2.18 -7.11
CA LEU A 278 -7.42 0.93 -7.34
C LEU A 278 -8.61 1.26 -8.24
N GLN A 279 -8.39 1.18 -9.55
CA GLN A 279 -9.29 1.72 -10.56
C GLN A 279 -9.90 0.59 -11.39
N ASP A 280 -11.22 0.41 -11.27
CA ASP A 280 -11.97 -0.48 -12.15
C ASP A 280 -11.94 0.06 -13.59
N CYS A 281 -11.94 -0.87 -14.55
CA CYS A 281 -11.94 -0.59 -15.98
C CYS A 281 -12.69 -1.67 -16.77
N ASP A 282 -12.93 -1.41 -18.05
CA ASP A 282 -13.48 -2.39 -18.98
C ASP A 282 -12.82 -2.19 -20.34
N VAL A 283 -11.61 -2.72 -20.49
CA VAL A 283 -10.77 -2.51 -21.66
C VAL A 283 -10.24 -3.84 -22.15
N ARG A 284 -10.33 -4.07 -23.46
CA ARG A 284 -9.67 -5.21 -24.11
C ARG A 284 -8.39 -4.76 -24.79
N THR A 285 -7.24 -5.28 -24.39
CA THR A 285 -5.94 -4.84 -24.92
C THR A 285 -4.86 -5.92 -24.84
N ASP A 286 -3.86 -5.85 -25.72
CA ASP A 286 -2.63 -6.66 -25.65
C ASP A 286 -1.46 -5.93 -24.96
N ARG A 287 -1.60 -4.64 -24.67
CA ARG A 287 -0.55 -3.82 -24.05
C ARG A 287 -1.12 -2.74 -23.13
N LEU A 288 -0.48 -2.58 -21.98
CA LEU A 288 -0.83 -1.55 -20.99
C LEU A 288 0.45 -0.87 -20.53
N ARG A 289 0.47 0.47 -20.51
CA ARG A 289 1.64 1.27 -20.14
C ARG A 289 1.31 2.29 -19.07
N LEU A 290 2.24 2.50 -18.14
CA LEU A 290 2.25 3.63 -17.23
C LEU A 290 3.46 4.50 -17.53
N ARG A 291 3.24 5.78 -17.79
CA ARG A 291 4.28 6.76 -18.09
C ARG A 291 4.30 7.87 -17.06
N LEU A 292 5.48 8.11 -16.48
CA LEU A 292 5.68 9.24 -15.57
C LEU A 292 5.83 10.53 -16.39
N THR A 293 5.23 11.63 -15.93
CA THR A 293 5.33 12.94 -16.61
C THR A 293 5.84 14.05 -15.71
N ALA A 294 5.69 13.95 -14.39
CA ALA A 294 6.32 14.85 -13.44
C ALA A 294 6.40 14.23 -12.04
N THR A 295 7.36 14.71 -11.24
CA THR A 295 7.53 14.39 -9.82
C THR A 295 7.19 15.61 -8.95
N TRP A 296 7.19 15.41 -7.64
CA TRP A 296 7.05 16.48 -6.65
C TRP A 296 8.34 17.25 -6.34
N GLY A 297 9.44 16.97 -7.06
CA GLY A 297 10.70 17.71 -6.96
C GLY A 297 11.96 16.84 -7.07
N ALA A 298 11.85 15.52 -6.91
CA ALA A 298 12.99 14.62 -7.13
C ALA A 298 13.22 14.35 -8.63
N PRO A 299 14.44 13.98 -9.06
CA PRO A 299 14.70 13.61 -10.46
C PRO A 299 13.89 12.40 -10.95
N ALA A 300 13.50 11.51 -10.04
CA ALA A 300 12.72 10.31 -10.33
C ALA A 300 11.61 10.11 -9.29
N ALA A 301 10.54 9.42 -9.69
CA ALA A 301 9.52 8.91 -8.78
C ALA A 301 9.64 7.38 -8.64
N ARG A 302 9.44 6.87 -7.42
CA ARG A 302 9.48 5.44 -7.15
C ARG A 302 8.12 4.80 -7.31
N LEU A 303 7.98 3.96 -8.33
CA LEU A 303 6.82 3.11 -8.56
C LEU A 303 7.02 1.81 -7.80
N ILE A 304 6.21 1.56 -6.77
CA ILE A 304 6.30 0.35 -5.94
C ILE A 304 5.54 -0.80 -6.57
N SER A 305 4.38 -0.53 -7.16
CA SER A 305 3.56 -1.56 -7.80
C SER A 305 2.74 -0.96 -8.94
N PHE A 306 2.62 -1.69 -10.04
CA PHE A 306 1.67 -1.43 -11.11
C PHE A 306 1.16 -2.75 -11.63
N GLU A 307 -0.14 -3.01 -11.47
CA GLU A 307 -0.72 -4.33 -11.69
C GLU A 307 -2.04 -4.26 -12.47
N PRO A 308 -2.09 -4.88 -13.65
CA PRO A 308 -3.34 -5.20 -14.32
C PRO A 308 -4.06 -6.37 -13.63
N GLY A 309 -5.39 -6.31 -13.58
CA GLY A 309 -6.25 -7.35 -13.02
C GLY A 309 -7.40 -7.75 -13.96
N ALA A 310 -7.74 -9.04 -13.94
CA ALA A 310 -8.83 -9.62 -14.73
C ALA A 310 -10.21 -9.56 -14.02
N GLN A 311 -10.24 -9.06 -12.79
CA GLN A 311 -11.46 -8.88 -12.00
C GLN A 311 -11.47 -7.46 -11.43
N SER A 312 -12.64 -6.82 -11.48
CA SER A 312 -12.93 -5.56 -10.81
C SER A 312 -12.92 -5.73 -9.29
N VAL A 313 -12.84 -4.62 -8.54
CA VAL A 313 -12.97 -4.62 -7.08
C VAL A 313 -14.28 -5.27 -6.65
N MET A 314 -15.36 -4.99 -7.39
CA MET A 314 -16.67 -5.56 -7.10
C MET A 314 -16.68 -7.08 -7.29
N GLU A 315 -16.05 -7.61 -8.32
CA GLU A 315 -15.96 -9.07 -8.53
C GLU A 315 -15.06 -9.75 -7.48
N LEU A 316 -13.99 -9.07 -7.03
CA LEU A 316 -13.10 -9.58 -5.97
C LEU A 316 -13.82 -9.66 -4.61
N LEU A 317 -14.77 -8.77 -4.35
CA LEU A 317 -15.64 -8.84 -3.18
C LEU A 317 -16.67 -10.00 -3.28
N GLY A 318 -16.91 -10.53 -4.48
CA GLY A 318 -17.88 -11.58 -4.80
C GLY A 318 -19.30 -11.11 -4.70
#